data_AF-A0A7K4BY57-F1
#
_entry.id   AF-A0A7K4BY57-F1
#
_cell.length_a   1.000
_cell.length_b   1.000
_cell.length_c   1.000
_cell.angle_alpha   90.00
_cell.angle_beta   90.00
_cell.angle_gamma   90.00
#
_symmetry.space_group_name_H-M   'P 1'
#
loop_
_entity.id
_entity.type
_entity.pdbx_description
1 polymer ?
#
loop_
_entity_poly.entity_id
_entity_poly.type
_entity_poly.pdbx_seq_one_letter_code
_entity_poly.pdbx_strand_id
1 'polypeptide(L)'
;MVELDSYGYPDFFGFAYSEDQLKTLRLLRNSLRYNESKVILMVAPSFVVDFDFKKFVPLMRGLGFDLITELTFGAKIVNKNYHKYIKENKKTKIKFISSVCPLSVNLLKAKYPDFSRFLLPFDSPMIAMAKVLKKHYPKHKIVFVSPCSAKKIESKQFNEKNKKTLIDVVITFSELKQIVAKEKPRLVGSNIFDSFYNEYTKVYPLSGGLTETLHTKHILEDEEMIFSDGCQNLQKLFGSNPDKIFYDILFCEGGCIGGNGIVSKMPIVWKKNKVLKYRKAASRIKEGKKVGVTKYYKGINFRREF
;
A
#
# COMPACT_ATOMS: atom_id res chain seq x y z
N MET A 1 20.39 14.97 -20.22
CA MET A 1 19.47 13.83 -20.48
C MET A 1 19.93 12.68 -19.63
N VAL A 2 19.06 12.02 -18.88
CA VAL A 2 19.46 10.80 -18.15
C VAL A 2 19.39 9.67 -19.18
N GLU A 3 20.51 9.00 -19.44
CA GLU A 3 20.53 7.80 -20.29
C GLU A 3 19.51 6.80 -19.76
N LEU A 4 18.86 6.04 -20.64
CA LEU A 4 17.91 5.02 -20.22
C LEU A 4 18.55 3.64 -20.42
N ASP A 5 18.38 2.74 -19.47
CA ASP A 5 18.80 1.35 -19.60
C ASP A 5 17.96 0.62 -20.68
N SER A 6 18.33 -0.63 -20.98
CA SER A 6 17.63 -1.48 -21.97
C SER A 6 16.16 -1.77 -21.64
N TYR A 7 15.67 -1.31 -20.48
CA TYR A 7 14.29 -1.42 -20.04
C TYR A 7 13.56 -0.07 -19.98
N GLY A 8 14.21 1.03 -20.37
CA GLY A 8 13.63 2.37 -20.40
C GLY A 8 13.65 3.09 -19.04
N TYR A 9 14.53 2.71 -18.12
CA TYR A 9 14.69 3.36 -16.82
C TYR A 9 15.92 4.27 -16.78
N PRO A 10 15.90 5.39 -16.02
CA PRO A 10 17.07 6.25 -15.88
C PRO A 10 18.31 5.43 -15.45
N ASP A 11 19.43 5.65 -16.12
CA ASP A 11 20.69 4.97 -15.85
C ASP A 11 21.27 5.53 -14.54
N PHE A 12 21.33 4.68 -13.53
CA PHE A 12 21.71 5.04 -12.16
C PHE A 12 23.17 4.66 -11.86
N PHE A 13 24.07 4.78 -12.85
CA PHE A 13 25.52 4.61 -12.62
C PHE A 13 26.00 5.63 -11.56
N GLY A 14 26.61 5.15 -10.48
CA GLY A 14 27.26 5.97 -9.44
C GLY A 14 26.54 6.14 -8.10
N PHE A 15 25.26 5.79 -7.96
CA PHE A 15 24.58 5.90 -6.65
C PHE A 15 24.88 4.70 -5.75
N ALA A 16 25.41 4.91 -4.54
CA ALA A 16 25.46 3.86 -3.53
C ALA A 16 24.04 3.42 -3.14
N TYR A 17 23.84 2.12 -2.89
CA TYR A 17 22.56 1.63 -2.38
C TYR A 17 22.27 2.19 -0.98
N SER A 18 21.00 2.50 -0.72
CA SER A 18 20.51 2.78 0.63
C SER A 18 20.64 1.54 1.51
N GLU A 19 20.63 1.74 2.83
CA GLU A 19 20.68 0.64 3.80
C GLU A 19 19.53 -0.37 3.58
N ASP A 20 18.33 0.11 3.24
CA ASP A 20 17.17 -0.74 2.96
C ASP A 20 17.33 -1.53 1.65
N GLN A 21 17.95 -0.95 0.63
CA GLN A 21 18.29 -1.67 -0.60
C GLN A 21 19.32 -2.78 -0.32
N LEU A 22 20.39 -2.47 0.43
CA LEU A 22 21.40 -3.44 0.83
C LEU A 22 20.80 -4.59 1.66
N LYS A 23 19.92 -4.26 2.62
CA LYS A 23 19.18 -5.27 3.41
C LYS A 23 18.31 -6.15 2.53
N THR A 24 17.59 -5.56 1.57
CA THR A 24 16.77 -6.31 0.61
C THR A 24 17.62 -7.29 -0.19
N LEU A 25 18.72 -6.82 -0.77
CA LEU A 25 19.65 -7.67 -1.55
C LEU A 25 20.27 -8.77 -0.69
N ARG A 26 20.63 -8.48 0.57
CA ARG A 26 21.14 -9.49 1.51
C ARG A 26 20.10 -10.57 1.80
N LEU A 27 18.85 -10.20 2.04
CA LEU A 27 17.75 -11.16 2.24
C LEU A 27 17.58 -12.07 1.03
N LEU A 28 17.58 -11.49 -0.18
CA LEU A 28 17.44 -12.24 -1.44
C LEU A 28 18.62 -13.19 -1.66
N ARG A 29 19.86 -12.71 -1.48
CA ARG A 29 21.07 -13.55 -1.62
C ARG A 29 21.09 -14.70 -0.62
N ASN A 30 20.72 -14.45 0.62
CA ASN A 30 20.65 -15.50 1.64
C ASN A 30 19.56 -16.52 1.34
N SER A 31 18.39 -16.07 0.86
CA SER A 31 17.31 -16.96 0.41
C SER A 31 17.76 -17.86 -0.73
N LEU A 32 18.46 -17.33 -1.72
CA LEU A 32 18.91 -18.09 -2.89
C LEU A 32 20.08 -19.04 -2.58
N ARG A 33 21.05 -18.62 -1.74
CA ARG A 33 22.27 -19.39 -1.47
C ARG A 33 22.09 -20.46 -0.40
N TYR A 34 21.37 -20.13 0.68
CA TYR A 34 21.33 -20.96 1.88
C TYR A 34 19.94 -21.55 2.17
N ASN A 35 18.92 -21.17 1.40
CA ASN A 35 17.52 -21.57 1.63
C ASN A 35 17.03 -21.29 3.07
N GLU A 36 17.70 -20.38 3.79
CA GLU A 36 17.51 -20.13 5.23
C GLU A 36 16.21 -19.37 5.51
N SER A 37 15.77 -18.51 4.59
CA SER A 37 14.55 -17.71 4.75
C SER A 37 14.03 -17.18 3.42
N LYS A 38 12.98 -17.81 2.90
CA LYS A 38 12.24 -17.34 1.71
C LYS A 38 11.69 -15.93 1.91
N VAL A 39 11.72 -15.13 0.85
CA VAL A 39 11.34 -13.71 0.88
C VAL A 39 10.05 -13.47 0.09
N ILE A 40 9.08 -12.83 0.73
CA ILE A 40 7.84 -12.35 0.12
C ILE A 40 8.02 -10.89 -0.28
N LEU A 41 7.76 -10.58 -1.54
CA LEU A 41 7.52 -9.21 -1.99
C LEU A 41 6.04 -8.87 -1.81
N MET A 42 5.76 -7.91 -0.93
CA MET A 42 4.44 -7.30 -0.81
C MET A 42 4.47 -5.93 -1.50
N VAL A 43 3.58 -5.67 -2.45
CA VAL A 43 3.59 -4.43 -3.24
C VAL A 43 2.32 -3.58 -3.07
N ALA A 44 2.47 -2.26 -3.06
CA ALA A 44 1.36 -1.32 -3.16
C ALA A 44 0.82 -1.23 -4.59
N PRO A 45 -0.52 -1.18 -4.80
CA PRO A 45 -1.14 -1.21 -6.13
C PRO A 45 -0.74 -0.06 -7.06
N SER A 46 -0.20 1.03 -6.53
CA SER A 46 0.34 2.15 -7.32
C SER A 46 1.59 1.80 -8.12
N PHE A 47 2.19 0.61 -7.95
CA PHE A 47 3.37 0.19 -8.70
C PHE A 47 3.16 0.28 -10.22
N VAL A 48 1.92 0.12 -10.69
CA VAL A 48 1.57 0.20 -12.12
C VAL A 48 1.82 1.57 -12.75
N VAL A 49 2.02 2.61 -11.94
CA VAL A 49 2.48 3.91 -12.44
C VAL A 49 3.89 3.81 -13.00
N ASP A 50 4.73 3.02 -12.34
CA ASP A 50 6.17 2.95 -12.54
C ASP A 50 6.64 1.68 -13.24
N PHE A 51 5.88 0.60 -13.15
CA PHE A 51 6.20 -0.70 -13.71
C PHE A 51 5.06 -1.21 -14.60
N ASP A 52 5.41 -1.99 -15.61
CA ASP A 52 4.43 -2.74 -16.40
C ASP A 52 3.88 -3.91 -15.57
N PHE A 53 2.57 -3.87 -15.28
CA PHE A 53 1.91 -4.91 -14.46
C PHE A 53 1.99 -6.31 -15.08
N LYS A 54 2.18 -6.44 -16.41
CA LYS A 54 2.35 -7.74 -17.06
C LYS A 54 3.74 -8.33 -16.84
N LYS A 55 4.75 -7.50 -16.61
CA LYS A 55 6.15 -7.92 -16.43
C LYS A 55 6.58 -7.91 -14.97
N PHE A 56 5.84 -7.24 -14.09
CA PHE A 56 6.26 -7.03 -12.71
C PHE A 56 6.49 -8.33 -11.94
N VAL A 57 5.51 -9.23 -11.90
CA VAL A 57 5.66 -10.51 -11.17
C VAL A 57 6.85 -11.33 -11.68
N PRO A 58 7.01 -11.61 -12.99
CA PRO A 58 8.11 -12.42 -13.45
C PRO A 58 9.47 -11.74 -13.27
N LEU A 59 9.51 -10.40 -13.32
CA LEU A 59 10.72 -9.63 -13.01
C LEU A 59 11.12 -9.78 -11.54
N MET A 60 10.17 -9.72 -10.61
CA MET A 60 10.45 -9.90 -9.18
C MET A 60 10.84 -11.35 -8.85
N ARG A 61 10.27 -12.34 -9.54
CA ARG A 61 10.73 -13.73 -9.44
C ARG A 61 12.17 -13.88 -9.88
N GLY A 62 12.54 -13.30 -11.02
CA GLY A 62 13.91 -13.34 -11.51
C GLY A 62 14.91 -12.61 -10.62
N LEU A 63 14.45 -11.66 -9.80
CA LEU A 63 15.26 -11.00 -8.77
C LEU A 63 15.47 -11.89 -7.52
N GLY A 64 14.69 -12.97 -7.37
CA GLY A 64 14.84 -13.96 -6.30
C GLY A 64 13.75 -13.96 -5.23
N PHE A 65 12.64 -13.22 -5.42
CA PHE A 65 11.50 -13.30 -4.51
C PHE A 65 10.75 -14.63 -4.67
N ASP A 66 10.45 -15.28 -3.54
CA ASP A 66 9.77 -16.58 -3.48
C ASP A 66 8.27 -16.43 -3.76
N LEU A 67 7.62 -15.47 -3.09
CA LEU A 67 6.21 -15.13 -3.30
C LEU A 67 6.06 -13.63 -3.57
N ILE A 68 5.15 -13.31 -4.48
CA ILE A 68 4.82 -11.95 -4.90
C ILE A 68 3.33 -11.74 -4.65
N THR A 69 3.01 -10.78 -3.79
CA THR A 69 1.64 -10.45 -3.38
C THR A 69 1.40 -8.95 -3.42
N GLU A 70 0.15 -8.56 -3.64
CA GLU A 70 -0.30 -7.18 -3.57
C GLU A 70 -1.00 -6.91 -2.23
N LEU A 71 -0.93 -5.69 -1.70
CA LEU A 71 -1.58 -5.33 -0.42
C LEU A 71 -3.11 -5.22 -0.47
N THR A 72 -3.72 -5.39 -1.64
CA THR A 72 -5.14 -5.10 -1.90
C THR A 72 -6.09 -5.93 -1.04
N PHE A 73 -5.71 -7.15 -0.67
CA PHE A 73 -6.50 -7.90 0.31
C PHE A 73 -6.48 -7.28 1.72
N GLY A 74 -5.35 -6.71 2.14
CA GLY A 74 -5.27 -5.89 3.35
C GLY A 74 -6.18 -4.67 3.30
N ALA A 75 -6.26 -3.99 2.15
CA ALA A 75 -7.17 -2.86 1.94
C ALA A 75 -8.65 -3.27 2.11
N LYS A 76 -9.03 -4.44 1.58
CA LYS A 76 -10.37 -5.01 1.79
C LYS A 76 -10.66 -5.30 3.27
N ILE A 77 -9.68 -5.81 4.01
CA ILE A 77 -9.83 -6.07 5.46
C ILE A 77 -10.05 -4.75 6.20
N VAL A 78 -9.27 -3.71 5.90
CA VAL A 78 -9.40 -2.38 6.52
C VAL A 78 -10.80 -1.80 6.24
N ASN A 79 -11.24 -1.81 4.98
CA ASN A 79 -12.57 -1.30 4.62
C ASN A 79 -13.71 -2.07 5.30
N LYS A 80 -13.60 -3.40 5.43
CA LYS A 80 -14.60 -4.18 6.18
C LYS A 80 -14.68 -3.76 7.64
N ASN A 81 -13.53 -3.50 8.28
CA ASN A 81 -13.49 -3.03 9.66
C ASN A 81 -14.05 -1.60 9.79
N TYR A 82 -13.69 -0.71 8.87
CA TYR A 82 -14.24 0.65 8.80
C TYR A 82 -15.75 0.63 8.62
N HIS A 83 -16.26 -0.11 7.63
CA HIS A 83 -17.70 -0.26 7.39
C HIS A 83 -18.43 -0.71 8.64
N LYS A 84 -17.94 -1.78 9.31
CA LYS A 84 -18.53 -2.29 10.55
C LYS A 84 -18.54 -1.22 11.63
N TYR A 85 -17.41 -0.57 11.86
CA TYR A 85 -17.25 0.45 12.90
C TYR A 85 -18.16 1.66 12.66
N ILE A 86 -18.22 2.16 11.42
CA ILE A 86 -19.09 3.27 11.04
C ILE A 86 -20.56 2.88 11.25
N LYS A 87 -20.97 1.70 10.77
CA LYS A 87 -22.35 1.20 10.92
C LYS A 87 -22.77 1.11 12.39
N GLU A 88 -21.89 0.63 13.27
CA GLU A 88 -22.15 0.49 14.70
C GLU A 88 -22.20 1.84 15.43
N ASN A 89 -21.46 2.85 14.94
CA ASN A 89 -21.30 4.12 15.65
C ASN A 89 -21.99 5.31 14.97
N LYS A 90 -22.61 5.16 13.80
CA LYS A 90 -23.20 6.30 13.05
C LYS A 90 -24.16 7.14 13.88
N LYS A 91 -24.95 6.51 14.77
CA LYS A 91 -25.94 7.19 15.61
C LYS A 91 -25.32 8.20 16.59
N THR A 92 -24.03 8.09 16.90
CA THR A 92 -23.34 9.03 17.80
C THR A 92 -22.95 10.33 17.11
N LYS A 93 -23.17 10.45 15.79
CA LYS A 93 -22.81 11.62 14.97
C LYS A 93 -21.35 12.06 15.10
N ILE A 94 -20.45 11.14 15.47
CA ILE A 94 -19.01 11.42 15.50
C ILE A 94 -18.44 11.41 14.09
N LYS A 95 -17.32 12.11 13.92
CA LYS A 95 -16.51 12.05 12.69
C LYS A 95 -15.73 10.73 12.65
N PHE A 96 -15.50 10.23 11.44
CA PHE A 96 -14.69 9.06 11.15
C PHE A 96 -13.63 9.43 10.12
N ILE A 97 -12.38 9.51 10.55
CA ILE A 97 -11.28 9.96 9.70
C ILE A 97 -10.41 8.75 9.32
N SER A 98 -10.19 8.56 8.02
CA SER A 98 -9.35 7.48 7.52
C SER A 98 -7.91 7.63 8.02
N SER A 99 -7.28 6.51 8.36
CA SER A 99 -5.98 6.49 9.02
C SER A 99 -4.92 5.70 8.24
N VAL A 100 -5.19 5.43 6.96
CA VAL A 100 -4.34 4.59 6.11
C VAL A 100 -3.09 5.28 5.57
N CYS A 101 -3.12 6.62 5.50
CA CYS A 101 -1.99 7.45 5.11
C CYS A 101 -1.22 7.92 6.36
N PRO A 102 0.02 7.45 6.60
CA PRO A 102 0.77 7.79 7.80
C PRO A 102 1.09 9.30 7.87
N LEU A 103 1.29 9.95 6.72
CA LEU A 103 1.55 11.39 6.67
C LEU A 103 0.30 12.21 7.04
N SER A 104 -0.90 11.80 6.60
CA SER A 104 -2.16 12.44 7.03
C SER A 104 -2.38 12.29 8.53
N VAL A 105 -2.11 11.08 9.08
CA VAL A 105 -2.18 10.82 10.53
C VAL A 105 -1.23 11.74 11.30
N ASN A 106 0.03 11.85 10.85
CA ASN A 106 1.01 12.70 11.51
C ASN A 106 0.65 14.19 11.42
N LEU A 107 0.13 14.65 10.27
CA LEU A 107 -0.37 16.01 10.11
C LEU A 107 -1.48 16.32 11.12
N LEU A 108 -2.46 15.40 11.26
CA LEU A 108 -3.56 15.58 12.20
C LEU A 108 -3.08 15.60 13.64
N LYS A 109 -2.22 14.66 14.05
CA LYS A 109 -1.67 14.65 15.40
C LYS A 109 -0.89 15.91 15.74
N ALA A 110 -0.11 16.43 14.77
CA ALA A 110 0.75 17.58 15.00
C ALA A 110 0.02 18.93 14.95
N LYS A 111 -0.97 19.09 14.05
CA LYS A 111 -1.61 20.40 13.79
C LYS A 111 -3.08 20.47 14.15
N TYR A 112 -3.76 19.33 14.25
CA TYR A 112 -5.21 19.26 14.43
C TYR A 112 -5.59 18.19 15.48
N PRO A 113 -5.09 18.30 16.72
CA PRO A 113 -5.27 17.27 17.74
C PRO A 113 -6.74 16.96 18.03
N ASP A 114 -7.63 17.96 17.94
CA ASP A 114 -9.09 17.81 18.08
C ASP A 114 -9.72 16.91 17.02
N PHE A 115 -9.09 16.79 15.85
CA PHE A 115 -9.51 15.86 14.80
C PHE A 115 -8.83 14.50 14.94
N SER A 116 -7.61 14.46 15.48
CA SER A 116 -6.85 13.21 15.61
C SER A 116 -7.56 12.13 16.43
N ARG A 117 -8.40 12.52 17.42
CA ARG A 117 -9.26 11.60 18.20
C ARG A 117 -10.31 10.87 17.36
N PHE A 118 -10.64 11.37 16.18
CA PHE A 118 -11.60 10.76 15.25
C PHE A 118 -10.92 9.85 14.22
N LEU A 119 -9.60 9.65 14.31
CA LEU A 119 -8.88 8.68 13.48
C LEU A 119 -9.43 7.28 13.74
N LEU A 120 -9.81 6.59 12.66
CA LEU A 120 -10.30 5.24 12.73
C LEU A 120 -9.20 4.31 13.28
N PRO A 121 -9.46 3.60 14.40
CA PRO A 121 -8.44 2.87 15.19
C PRO A 121 -8.14 1.49 14.60
N PHE A 122 -7.82 1.44 13.31
CA PHE A 122 -7.42 0.23 12.62
C PHE A 122 -6.07 0.41 11.94
N ASP A 123 -5.40 -0.73 11.77
CA ASP A 123 -4.16 -0.85 11.02
C ASP A 123 -4.30 -0.30 9.60
N SER A 124 -3.19 0.17 9.03
CA SER A 124 -3.17 0.45 7.60
C SER A 124 -3.19 -0.84 6.77
N PRO A 125 -3.54 -0.76 5.48
CA PRO A 125 -3.53 -1.93 4.58
C PRO A 125 -2.20 -2.67 4.55
N MET A 126 -1.07 -1.97 4.71
CA MET A 126 0.27 -2.56 4.79
C MET A 126 0.39 -3.50 5.99
N ILE A 127 0.05 -3.01 7.19
CA ILE A 127 0.13 -3.80 8.42
C ILE A 127 -0.90 -4.92 8.43
N ALA A 128 -2.14 -4.63 8.01
CA ALA A 128 -3.20 -5.64 7.92
C ALA A 128 -2.80 -6.80 6.99
N MET A 129 -2.27 -6.49 5.81
CA MET A 129 -1.80 -7.52 4.88
C MET A 129 -0.61 -8.30 5.46
N ALA A 130 0.38 -7.63 6.05
CA ALA A 130 1.54 -8.30 6.63
C ALA A 130 1.16 -9.24 7.79
N LYS A 131 0.14 -8.89 8.60
CA LYS A 131 -0.43 -9.80 9.62
C LYS A 131 -1.01 -11.07 8.99
N VAL A 132 -1.72 -10.95 7.87
CA VAL A 132 -2.22 -12.12 7.12
C VAL A 132 -1.03 -12.96 6.61
N LEU A 133 -0.05 -12.34 5.97
CA LEU A 133 1.11 -13.05 5.44
C LEU A 133 1.87 -13.79 6.54
N LYS A 134 2.15 -13.18 7.70
CA LYS A 134 2.84 -13.87 8.81
C LYS A 134 2.02 -14.99 9.44
N LYS A 135 0.68 -14.99 9.32
CA LYS A 135 -0.15 -16.11 9.75
C LYS A 135 0.02 -17.33 8.84
N HIS A 136 0.11 -17.14 7.53
CA HIS A 136 0.20 -18.23 6.54
C HIS A 136 1.65 -18.62 6.19
N TYR A 137 2.57 -17.67 6.34
CA TYR A 137 3.99 -17.79 6.02
C TYR A 137 4.85 -17.28 7.18
N PRO A 138 4.81 -17.92 8.37
CA PRO A 138 5.43 -17.39 9.59
C PRO A 138 6.96 -17.29 9.51
N LYS A 139 7.60 -18.16 8.71
CA LYS A 139 9.06 -18.19 8.53
C LYS A 139 9.54 -17.24 7.44
N HIS A 140 8.67 -16.78 6.55
CA HIS A 140 9.05 -15.92 5.44
C HIS A 140 9.39 -14.51 5.90
N LYS A 141 10.38 -13.92 5.25
CA LYS A 141 10.72 -12.50 5.39
C LYS A 141 9.84 -11.67 4.47
N ILE A 142 9.44 -10.47 4.88
CA ILE A 142 8.57 -9.60 4.10
C ILE A 142 9.33 -8.33 3.71
N VAL A 143 9.47 -8.10 2.41
CA VAL A 143 9.90 -6.83 1.84
C VAL A 143 8.67 -6.12 1.28
N PHE A 144 8.35 -4.96 1.82
CA PHE A 144 7.25 -4.14 1.33
C PHE A 144 7.76 -3.06 0.36
N VAL A 145 7.11 -2.97 -0.80
CA VAL A 145 7.44 -1.97 -1.83
C VAL A 145 6.29 -0.97 -1.99
N SER A 146 6.60 0.31 -1.80
CA SER A 146 5.61 1.39 -1.62
C SER A 146 5.94 2.65 -2.42
N PRO A 147 4.97 3.50 -2.78
CA PRO A 147 5.23 4.84 -3.29
C PRO A 147 5.60 5.86 -2.21
N CYS A 148 5.72 5.47 -0.94
CA CYS A 148 5.82 6.40 0.18
C CYS A 148 6.90 5.97 1.18
N SER A 149 7.89 6.84 1.41
CA SER A 149 8.96 6.59 2.39
C SER A 149 8.47 6.57 3.84
N ALA A 150 7.37 7.26 4.16
CA ALA A 150 6.80 7.26 5.51
C ALA A 150 6.30 5.87 5.95
N LYS A 151 6.09 4.93 5.01
CA LYS A 151 5.79 3.53 5.33
C LYS A 151 6.98 2.80 6.00
N LYS A 152 8.22 3.25 5.78
CA LYS A 152 9.39 2.76 6.51
C LYS A 152 9.24 3.03 8.02
N ILE A 153 8.85 4.25 8.37
CA ILE A 153 8.63 4.69 9.75
C ILE A 153 7.44 3.96 10.36
N GLU A 154 6.31 3.88 9.67
CA GLU A 154 5.12 3.17 10.16
C GLU A 154 5.43 1.69 10.48
N SER A 155 6.18 1.02 9.60
CA SER A 155 6.62 -0.36 9.83
C SER A 155 7.53 -0.48 11.05
N LYS A 156 8.52 0.42 11.20
CA LYS A 156 9.45 0.43 12.32
C LYS A 156 8.74 0.64 13.65
N GLN A 157 7.87 1.66 13.73
CA GLN A 157 7.05 1.95 14.91
C GLN A 157 6.15 0.78 15.29
N PHE A 158 5.55 0.11 14.31
CA PHE A 158 4.76 -1.09 14.56
C PHE A 158 5.62 -2.20 15.17
N ASN A 159 6.79 -2.49 14.58
CA ASN A 159 7.67 -3.56 15.06
C ASN A 159 8.18 -3.29 16.48
N GLU A 160 8.57 -2.05 16.78
CA GLU A 160 9.04 -1.61 18.10
C GLU A 160 7.93 -1.74 19.15
N LYS A 161 6.75 -1.16 18.89
CA LYS A 161 5.61 -1.20 19.83
C LYS A 161 5.19 -2.63 20.16
N ASN A 162 5.23 -3.54 19.19
CA ASN A 162 4.76 -4.92 19.36
C ASN A 162 5.88 -5.92 19.71
N LYS A 163 7.13 -5.46 19.84
CA LYS A 163 8.32 -6.30 20.02
C LYS A 163 8.37 -7.50 19.05
N LYS A 164 7.90 -7.28 17.82
CA LYS A 164 7.73 -8.34 16.82
C LYS A 164 7.90 -7.78 15.41
N THR A 165 8.87 -8.32 14.68
CA THR A 165 9.10 -7.97 13.27
C THR A 165 8.02 -8.56 12.38
N LEU A 166 7.11 -7.70 11.90
CA LEU A 166 6.08 -8.07 10.95
C LEU A 166 6.55 -7.88 9.51
N ILE A 167 7.22 -6.76 9.24
CA ILE A 167 7.80 -6.43 7.93
C ILE A 167 9.30 -6.22 8.17
N ASP A 168 10.13 -6.92 7.39
CA ASP A 168 11.57 -6.98 7.58
C ASP A 168 12.26 -5.78 6.91
N VAL A 169 11.79 -5.37 5.72
CA VAL A 169 12.30 -4.18 5.01
C VAL A 169 11.17 -3.47 4.28
N VAL A 170 11.23 -2.14 4.21
CA VAL A 170 10.36 -1.33 3.35
C VAL A 170 11.24 -0.54 2.39
N ILE A 171 10.98 -0.65 1.09
CA ILE A 171 11.64 0.14 0.04
C ILE A 171 10.63 0.88 -0.82
N THR A 172 11.06 1.97 -1.43
CA THR A 172 10.25 2.74 -2.37
C THR A 172 10.30 2.16 -3.79
N PHE A 173 9.39 2.58 -4.68
CA PHE A 173 9.49 2.20 -6.10
C PHE A 173 10.76 2.71 -6.76
N SER A 174 11.22 3.92 -6.40
CA SER A 174 12.52 4.44 -6.84
C SER A 174 13.68 3.53 -6.43
N GLU A 175 13.72 3.10 -5.18
CA GLU A 175 14.74 2.18 -4.68
C GLU A 175 14.67 0.81 -5.36
N LEU A 176 13.47 0.28 -5.62
CA LEU A 176 13.30 -0.97 -6.37
C LEU A 176 13.77 -0.82 -7.82
N LYS A 177 13.46 0.30 -8.49
CA LYS A 177 13.92 0.56 -9.86
C LYS A 177 15.44 0.58 -9.96
N GLN A 178 16.11 1.21 -9.00
CA GLN A 178 17.58 1.21 -8.93
C GLN A 178 18.14 -0.19 -8.72
N ILE A 179 17.48 -1.04 -7.91
CA ILE A 179 17.87 -2.46 -7.77
C ILE A 179 17.73 -3.17 -9.12
N VAL A 180 16.57 -3.06 -9.78
CA VAL A 180 16.30 -3.71 -11.07
C VAL A 180 17.28 -3.26 -12.16
N ALA A 181 17.56 -1.96 -12.26
CA ALA A 181 18.47 -1.41 -13.28
C ALA A 181 19.90 -1.96 -13.14
N LYS A 182 20.35 -2.19 -11.91
CA LYS A 182 21.70 -2.69 -11.61
C LYS A 182 21.81 -4.22 -11.66
N GLU A 183 20.87 -4.92 -11.02
CA GLU A 183 20.89 -6.39 -10.94
C GLU A 183 20.40 -7.05 -12.24
N LYS A 184 19.67 -6.30 -13.09
CA LYS A 184 19.18 -6.72 -14.42
C LYS A 184 18.55 -8.13 -14.43
N PRO A 185 17.56 -8.41 -13.56
CA PRO A 185 16.98 -9.74 -13.45
C PRO A 185 16.25 -10.15 -14.73
N ARG A 186 16.30 -11.45 -15.06
CA ARG A 186 15.51 -12.04 -16.16
C ARG A 186 14.02 -12.12 -15.77
N LEU A 187 13.13 -12.19 -16.75
CA LEU A 187 11.71 -12.48 -16.48
C LEU A 187 11.54 -13.99 -16.28
N VAL A 188 10.97 -14.41 -15.14
CA VAL A 188 10.82 -15.83 -14.78
C VAL A 188 9.39 -16.14 -14.36
N GLY A 189 8.77 -17.16 -14.96
CA GLY A 189 7.47 -17.68 -14.55
C GLY A 189 6.26 -16.87 -15.03
N SER A 190 5.11 -17.07 -14.38
CA SER A 190 3.84 -16.43 -14.74
C SER A 190 3.76 -14.96 -14.30
N ASN A 191 2.82 -14.22 -14.89
CA ASN A 191 2.49 -12.84 -14.54
C ASN A 191 1.42 -12.70 -13.44
N ILE A 192 1.14 -13.79 -12.71
CA ILE A 192 0.04 -13.86 -11.74
C ILE A 192 0.62 -13.78 -10.32
N PHE A 193 0.01 -12.95 -9.48
CA PHE A 193 0.35 -12.86 -8.05
C PHE A 193 0.01 -14.18 -7.32
N ASP A 194 0.82 -14.57 -6.34
CA ASP A 194 0.72 -15.88 -5.70
C ASP A 194 -0.54 -16.09 -4.85
N SER A 195 -0.91 -15.11 -4.02
CA SER A 195 -2.01 -15.27 -3.05
C SER A 195 -2.57 -13.94 -2.57
N PHE A 196 -3.69 -14.01 -1.82
CA PHE A 196 -4.27 -12.89 -1.06
C PHE A 196 -4.41 -11.60 -1.87
N TYR A 197 -5.09 -11.72 -2.99
CA TYR A 197 -5.32 -10.65 -3.93
C TYR A 197 -6.79 -10.20 -3.94
N ASN A 198 -7.07 -8.93 -4.21
CA ASN A 198 -8.43 -8.43 -4.35
C ASN A 198 -8.55 -7.38 -5.47
N GLU A 199 -9.51 -7.57 -6.38
CA GLU A 199 -9.59 -6.75 -7.60
C GLU A 199 -10.12 -5.33 -7.38
N TYR A 200 -11.16 -5.17 -6.57
CA TYR A 200 -11.91 -3.92 -6.54
C TYR A 200 -11.15 -2.85 -5.73
N THR A 201 -10.35 -3.27 -4.76
CA THR A 201 -9.47 -2.39 -3.97
C THR A 201 -8.20 -1.97 -4.71
N LYS A 202 -8.06 -2.23 -6.01
CA LYS A 202 -6.89 -1.78 -6.78
C LYS A 202 -6.86 -0.27 -7.00
N VAL A 203 -8.01 0.41 -6.83
CA VAL A 203 -8.14 1.87 -6.89
C VAL A 203 -7.78 2.57 -5.58
N TYR A 204 -7.48 1.83 -4.52
CA TYR A 204 -7.05 2.38 -3.24
C TYR A 204 -5.91 3.42 -3.27
N PRO A 205 -4.94 3.41 -4.23
CA PRO A 205 -3.91 4.43 -4.24
C PRO A 205 -4.38 5.78 -4.82
N LEU A 206 -5.60 5.87 -5.34
CA LEU A 206 -6.20 7.10 -5.84
C LEU A 206 -6.92 7.85 -4.73
N SER A 207 -6.97 9.18 -4.83
CA SER A 207 -7.88 10.00 -4.02
C SER A 207 -9.34 9.52 -4.17
N GLY A 208 -10.02 9.32 -3.03
CA GLY A 208 -11.37 8.75 -2.97
C GLY A 208 -11.44 7.23 -3.20
N GLY A 209 -10.32 6.57 -3.50
CA GLY A 209 -10.30 5.14 -3.80
C GLY A 209 -10.64 4.24 -2.60
N LEU A 210 -10.41 4.72 -1.37
CA LEU A 210 -10.88 4.05 -0.16
C LEU A 210 -12.39 4.19 -0.08
N THR A 211 -12.92 5.41 -0.17
CA THR A 211 -14.38 5.69 -0.16
C THR A 211 -15.13 4.85 -1.19
N GLU A 212 -14.66 4.84 -2.44
CA GLU A 212 -15.25 4.05 -3.54
C GLU A 212 -15.37 2.56 -3.20
N THR A 213 -14.44 2.04 -2.39
CA THR A 213 -14.33 0.60 -2.09
C THR A 213 -14.78 0.26 -0.66
N LEU A 214 -15.31 1.23 0.08
CA LEU A 214 -15.77 1.08 1.47
C LEU A 214 -17.15 0.40 1.56
N HIS A 215 -17.88 0.35 0.45
CA HIS A 215 -19.27 -0.15 0.37
C HIS A 215 -20.18 0.60 1.34
N THR A 216 -20.31 1.90 1.12
CA THR A 216 -21.06 2.82 2.00
C THR A 216 -22.57 2.80 1.79
N LYS A 217 -23.06 2.08 0.78
CA LYS A 217 -24.48 1.95 0.51
C LYS A 217 -25.24 1.50 1.77
N HIS A 218 -26.31 2.21 2.12
CA HIS A 218 -27.13 2.00 3.32
C HIS A 218 -26.44 2.31 4.66
N ILE A 219 -25.22 2.86 4.66
CA ILE A 219 -24.54 3.33 5.87
C ILE A 219 -24.14 4.79 5.79
N LEU A 220 -23.77 5.35 4.64
CA LEU A 220 -23.47 6.78 4.46
C LEU A 220 -24.01 7.26 3.11
N GLU A 221 -24.55 8.47 3.10
CA GLU A 221 -24.92 9.21 1.90
C GLU A 221 -23.68 9.94 1.33
N ASP A 222 -23.70 10.26 0.03
CA ASP A 222 -22.56 10.90 -0.64
C ASP A 222 -22.23 12.27 -0.03
N GLU A 223 -23.25 13.01 0.43
CA GLU A 223 -23.08 14.31 1.10
C GLU A 223 -22.49 14.18 2.51
N GLU A 224 -22.57 13.02 3.15
CA GLU A 224 -21.97 12.76 4.47
C GLU A 224 -20.45 12.48 4.37
N MET A 225 -19.94 12.31 3.15
CA MET A 225 -18.56 11.92 2.89
C MET A 225 -17.78 13.07 2.26
N ILE A 226 -16.48 13.09 2.54
CA ILE A 226 -15.53 13.95 1.84
C ILE A 226 -14.23 13.20 1.64
N PHE A 227 -13.64 13.35 0.47
CA PHE A 227 -12.28 12.92 0.22
C PHE A 227 -11.43 14.12 -0.17
N SER A 228 -10.19 14.14 0.28
CA SER A 228 -9.26 15.23 -0.02
C SER A 228 -7.84 14.70 -0.06
N ASP A 229 -7.06 15.25 -0.97
CA ASP A 229 -5.66 14.91 -1.14
C ASP A 229 -4.78 16.15 -1.28
N GLY A 230 -3.51 16.02 -0.89
CA GLY A 230 -2.55 17.12 -0.91
C GLY A 230 -2.51 17.89 0.41
N CYS A 231 -1.31 18.12 0.95
CA CYS A 231 -1.10 18.76 2.25
C CYS A 231 -1.82 20.11 2.38
N GLN A 232 -1.80 20.95 1.35
CA GLN A 232 -2.49 22.25 1.38
C GLN A 232 -4.01 22.11 1.46
N ASN A 233 -4.59 21.17 0.71
CA ASN A 233 -6.03 20.91 0.75
C ASN A 233 -6.46 20.31 2.08
N LEU A 234 -5.65 19.42 2.67
CA LEU A 234 -5.91 18.91 4.02
C LEU A 234 -5.91 20.03 5.05
N GLN A 235 -4.95 20.96 4.98
CA GLN A 235 -4.93 22.11 5.90
C GLN A 235 -6.17 22.99 5.75
N LYS A 236 -6.61 23.26 4.51
CA LYS A 236 -7.87 23.99 4.25
C LYS A 236 -9.09 23.23 4.80
N LEU A 237 -9.16 21.92 4.53
CA LEU A 237 -10.25 21.04 4.97
C LEU A 237 -10.43 21.04 6.48
N PHE A 238 -9.33 20.86 7.23
CA PHE A 238 -9.40 20.84 8.69
C PHE A 238 -9.51 22.23 9.31
N GLY A 239 -9.02 23.26 8.62
CA GLY A 239 -9.24 24.66 9.01
C GLY A 239 -10.70 25.10 8.87
N SER A 240 -11.42 24.61 7.86
CA SER A 240 -12.83 24.95 7.64
C SER A 240 -13.81 24.05 8.40
N ASN A 241 -13.37 22.89 8.90
CA ASN A 241 -14.17 21.93 9.68
C ASN A 241 -15.57 21.68 9.06
N PRO A 242 -15.65 21.21 7.80
CA PRO A 242 -16.95 21.01 7.15
C PRO A 242 -17.76 19.96 7.91
N ASP A 243 -19.08 20.13 7.92
CA ASP A 243 -19.99 19.16 8.53
C ASP A 243 -20.09 17.89 7.67
N LYS A 244 -19.18 16.95 7.94
CA LYS A 244 -19.07 15.65 7.27
C LYS A 244 -18.87 14.57 8.32
N ILE A 245 -19.32 13.37 7.99
CA ILE A 245 -19.22 12.20 8.86
C ILE A 245 -17.97 11.40 8.55
N PHE A 246 -17.67 11.15 7.27
CA PHE A 246 -16.53 10.34 6.86
C PHE A 246 -15.52 11.14 6.03
N TYR A 247 -14.25 11.04 6.42
CA TYR A 247 -13.14 11.75 5.77
C TYR A 247 -12.13 10.74 5.22
N ASP A 248 -12.00 10.67 3.89
CA ASP A 248 -10.93 9.93 3.23
C ASP A 248 -9.79 10.88 2.84
N ILE A 249 -8.70 10.84 3.59
CA ILE A 249 -7.63 11.83 3.49
C ILE A 249 -6.28 11.24 3.07
N LEU A 250 -5.69 11.82 2.04
CA LEU A 250 -4.36 11.44 1.56
C LEU A 250 -3.42 12.65 1.54
N PHE A 251 -2.19 12.48 2.00
CA PHE A 251 -1.27 13.62 2.12
C PHE A 251 -0.73 14.13 0.79
N CYS A 252 -0.50 13.24 -0.18
CA CYS A 252 0.08 13.57 -1.47
C CYS A 252 -1.01 13.91 -2.49
N GLU A 253 -0.74 14.84 -3.39
CA GLU A 253 -1.64 15.20 -4.49
C GLU A 253 -1.91 13.99 -5.40
N GLY A 254 -3.17 13.76 -5.76
CA GLY A 254 -3.64 12.59 -6.50
C GLY A 254 -3.65 11.30 -5.67
N GLY A 255 -3.31 11.35 -4.38
CA GLY A 255 -3.18 10.19 -3.51
C GLY A 255 -1.81 9.52 -3.58
N CYS A 256 -1.76 8.22 -3.34
CA CYS A 256 -0.50 7.46 -3.31
C CYS A 256 0.24 7.43 -4.66
N ILE A 257 -0.44 7.72 -5.78
CA ILE A 257 0.20 7.87 -7.10
C ILE A 257 1.03 9.14 -7.26
N GLY A 258 0.84 10.14 -6.39
CA GLY A 258 1.71 11.32 -6.25
C GLY A 258 2.73 11.19 -5.12
N GLY A 259 2.91 9.98 -4.57
CA GLY A 259 3.85 9.73 -3.48
C GLY A 259 5.31 9.98 -3.86
N ASN A 260 6.13 10.36 -2.88
CA ASN A 260 7.55 10.70 -3.08
C ASN A 260 8.45 9.55 -3.55
N GLY A 261 7.96 8.31 -3.49
CA GLY A 261 8.63 7.13 -4.02
C GLY A 261 8.29 6.81 -5.48
N ILE A 262 7.38 7.56 -6.12
CA ILE A 262 7.01 7.39 -7.53
C ILE A 262 8.08 8.06 -8.42
N VAL A 263 8.59 7.34 -9.41
CA VAL A 263 9.63 7.85 -10.34
C VAL A 263 9.01 8.55 -11.55
N SER A 264 7.86 8.05 -12.02
CA SER A 264 7.17 8.62 -13.17
C SER A 264 6.85 10.10 -12.99
N LYS A 265 7.31 10.93 -13.94
CA LYS A 265 7.01 12.37 -14.03
C LYS A 265 5.70 12.68 -14.73
N MET A 266 4.91 11.66 -15.08
CA MET A 266 3.62 11.87 -15.75
C MET A 266 2.67 12.71 -14.89
N PRO A 267 1.81 13.55 -15.50
CA PRO A 267 0.75 14.24 -14.77
C PRO A 267 -0.17 13.25 -14.04
N ILE A 268 -0.76 13.69 -12.92
CA ILE A 268 -1.62 12.86 -12.04
C ILE A 268 -2.76 12.18 -12.81
N VAL A 269 -3.38 12.89 -13.76
CA VAL A 269 -4.46 12.35 -14.62
C VAL A 269 -4.02 11.10 -15.38
N TRP A 270 -2.81 11.09 -15.94
CA TRP A 270 -2.28 9.94 -16.67
C TRP A 270 -1.90 8.78 -15.75
N LYS A 271 -1.36 9.09 -14.57
CA LYS A 271 -1.08 8.10 -13.53
C LYS A 271 -2.38 7.41 -13.05
N LYS A 272 -3.45 8.19 -12.85
CA LYS A 272 -4.79 7.69 -12.55
C LYS A 272 -5.29 6.73 -13.64
N ASN A 273 -5.14 7.10 -14.91
CA ASN A 273 -5.51 6.23 -16.03
C ASN A 273 -4.77 4.90 -16.04
N LYS A 274 -3.49 4.84 -15.64
CA LYS A 274 -2.76 3.58 -15.49
C LYS A 274 -3.38 2.68 -14.41
N VAL A 275 -3.74 3.24 -13.26
CA VAL A 275 -4.40 2.48 -12.18
C VAL A 275 -5.77 1.96 -12.62
N LEU A 276 -6.57 2.78 -13.32
CA LEU A 276 -7.88 2.36 -13.83
C LEU A 276 -7.78 1.27 -14.90
N LYS A 277 -6.80 1.37 -15.81
CA LYS A 277 -6.49 0.32 -16.80
C LYS A 277 -6.10 -0.98 -16.10
N TYR A 278 -5.28 -0.90 -15.06
CA TYR A 278 -4.88 -2.06 -14.26
C TYR A 278 -6.06 -2.71 -13.55
N ARG A 279 -6.96 -1.92 -12.93
CA ARG A 279 -8.21 -2.44 -12.34
C ARG A 279 -9.05 -3.18 -13.39
N LYS A 280 -9.26 -2.57 -14.56
CA LYS A 280 -10.06 -3.17 -15.65
C LYS A 280 -9.43 -4.45 -16.20
N ALA A 281 -8.10 -4.52 -16.26
CA ALA A 281 -7.40 -5.74 -16.65
C ALA A 281 -7.59 -6.85 -15.60
N ALA A 282 -7.48 -6.51 -14.32
CA ALA A 282 -7.68 -7.44 -13.22
C ALA A 282 -9.09 -8.05 -13.17
N SER A 283 -10.13 -7.26 -13.43
CA SER A 283 -11.52 -7.74 -13.40
C SER A 283 -11.86 -8.73 -14.53
N ARG A 284 -10.98 -8.88 -15.52
CA ARG A 284 -11.14 -9.82 -16.64
C ARG A 284 -10.48 -11.17 -16.39
N ILE A 285 -9.62 -11.27 -15.37
CA ILE A 285 -8.96 -12.50 -14.99
C ILE A 285 -10.00 -13.37 -14.26
N LYS A 286 -10.65 -14.28 -14.99
CA LYS A 286 -11.54 -15.29 -14.41
C LYS A 286 -10.69 -16.33 -13.69
N GLU A 287 -10.43 -16.18 -12.40
CA GLU A 287 -9.69 -17.22 -11.65
C GLU A 287 -10.28 -17.58 -10.28
N GLY A 288 -10.02 -18.84 -9.92
CA GLY A 288 -10.82 -19.70 -9.04
C GLY A 288 -11.11 -19.16 -7.64
N LYS A 289 -12.39 -19.29 -7.24
CA LYS A 289 -13.05 -19.44 -5.90
C LYS A 289 -12.32 -19.08 -4.58
N LYS A 290 -11.22 -18.32 -4.55
CA LYS A 290 -10.45 -17.97 -3.33
C LYS A 290 -10.49 -16.46 -3.04
N VAL A 291 -11.47 -15.74 -3.59
CA VAL A 291 -11.70 -14.32 -3.34
C VAL A 291 -12.27 -14.11 -1.93
N GLY A 292 -11.41 -13.69 -1.01
CA GLY A 292 -11.82 -13.02 0.23
C GLY A 292 -12.65 -13.81 1.24
N VAL A 293 -12.28 -15.06 1.47
CA VAL A 293 -12.85 -15.86 2.56
C VAL A 293 -12.38 -15.28 3.90
N THR A 294 -13.33 -14.89 4.74
CA THR A 294 -13.12 -14.40 6.13
C THR A 294 -12.21 -15.32 6.95
N LYS A 295 -12.20 -16.62 6.61
CA LYS A 295 -11.35 -17.67 7.19
C LYS A 295 -9.86 -17.30 7.19
N TYR A 296 -9.36 -16.62 6.15
CA TYR A 296 -7.92 -16.34 6.03
C TYR A 296 -7.39 -15.40 7.11
N TYR A 297 -8.23 -14.48 7.59
CA TYR A 297 -7.86 -13.50 8.62
C TYR A 297 -8.65 -13.65 9.93
N LYS A 298 -9.41 -14.74 10.09
CA LYS A 298 -10.11 -15.05 11.36
C LYS A 298 -9.09 -15.11 12.51
N GLY A 299 -9.42 -14.47 13.63
CA GLY A 299 -8.61 -14.43 14.84
C GLY A 299 -7.44 -13.44 14.82
N ILE A 300 -7.26 -12.67 13.73
CA ILE A 300 -6.25 -11.60 13.70
C ILE A 300 -6.89 -10.31 14.22
N ASN A 301 -6.22 -9.65 15.17
CA ASN A 301 -6.60 -8.31 15.62
C ASN A 301 -6.02 -7.25 14.68
N PHE A 302 -6.90 -6.41 14.09
CA PHE A 302 -6.56 -5.32 13.19
C PHE A 302 -6.73 -3.92 13.82
N ARG A 303 -6.94 -3.85 15.14
CA ARG A 303 -6.99 -2.59 15.88
C ARG A 303 -5.58 -1.99 15.98
N ARG A 304 -5.54 -0.66 15.91
CA ARG A 304 -4.36 0.15 16.16
C ARG A 304 -4.73 1.26 17.13
N GLU A 305 -3.85 1.49 18.10
CA GLU A 305 -3.90 2.65 18.97
C GLU A 305 -2.96 3.72 18.43
N PHE A 306 -3.39 4.98 18.51
CA PHE A 306 -2.65 6.15 18.08
C PHE A 306 -1.94 6.81 19.25
#